data_AF-A0A1V9X2F2-F1
#
_entry.id   AF-A0A1V9X2F2-F1
#
_cell.length_a   1.000
_cell.length_b   1.000
_cell.length_c   1.000
_cell.angle_alpha   90.00
_cell.angle_beta   90.00
_cell.angle_gamma   90.00
#
_symmetry.space_group_name_H-M   'P 1'
#
loop_
_entity.id
_entity.type
_entity.pdbx_description
1 polymer ?
#
loop_
_entity_poly.entity_id
_entity_poly.type
_entity_poly.pdbx_seq_one_letter_code
_entity_poly.pdbx_strand_id
1 'polypeptide(L)'
;MSYRCLILKLLSVICKEIWLGSSTINKQGLCYFLKHFLCTIYLTYKTQRTPLRFPEPELHVSEYTPVRAGLVYPDNEWEQERPKSLKHLKKKEDLHIFEGSHIESGCSLLLRLSRLQEGLCQAFAVLQLGGGQILTLQNEVRLDLSDRESYQGCGFKLECLAPMRRWRITFNGLMYNQQGEDTHVKFGGMCVYTVRPESFTEYFT
;
A
#
# COMPACT_ATOMS: atom_id res chain seq x y z
N MET A 1 -19.21 1.73 -19.88
CA MET A 1 -19.88 2.54 -18.82
C MET A 1 -20.31 3.89 -19.40
N SER A 2 -21.60 4.20 -19.35
CA SER A 2 -22.19 5.39 -20.00
C SER A 2 -21.94 6.67 -19.18
N TYR A 3 -21.47 7.75 -19.83
CA TYR A 3 -21.20 9.07 -19.26
C TYR A 3 -22.34 9.62 -18.37
N ARG A 4 -23.58 9.17 -18.61
CA ARG A 4 -24.77 9.53 -17.82
C ARG A 4 -24.69 9.07 -16.35
N CYS A 5 -24.12 7.90 -16.09
CA CYS A 5 -24.01 7.36 -14.72
C CYS A 5 -22.99 8.17 -13.88
N LEU A 6 -21.96 8.69 -14.55
CA LEU A 6 -20.88 9.45 -13.94
C LEU A 6 -21.35 10.85 -13.52
N ILE A 7 -22.17 11.49 -14.35
CA ILE A 7 -22.82 12.78 -14.06
C ILE A 7 -23.77 12.66 -12.87
N LEU A 8 -24.58 11.60 -12.80
CA LEU A 8 -25.52 11.38 -11.70
C LEU A 8 -24.81 11.13 -10.36
N LYS A 9 -23.70 10.37 -10.36
CA LYS A 9 -22.89 10.16 -9.15
C LYS A 9 -22.24 11.47 -8.69
N LEU A 10 -21.68 12.26 -9.60
CA LEU A 10 -21.12 13.59 -9.31
C LEU A 10 -22.18 14.52 -8.70
N LEU A 11 -23.37 14.60 -9.31
CA LEU A 11 -24.48 15.42 -8.82
C LEU A 11 -24.93 14.98 -7.42
N SER A 12 -25.00 13.68 -7.14
CA SER A 12 -25.40 13.18 -5.82
C SER A 12 -24.40 13.52 -4.71
N VAL A 13 -23.10 13.51 -5.02
CA VAL A 13 -22.03 13.91 -4.08
C VAL A 13 -22.07 15.42 -3.85
N ILE A 14 -22.24 16.20 -4.91
CA ILE A 14 -22.35 17.67 -4.82
C ILE A 14 -23.57 18.07 -3.98
N CYS A 15 -24.74 17.45 -4.20
CA CYS A 15 -25.95 17.77 -3.44
C CYS A 15 -25.84 17.41 -1.96
N LYS A 16 -25.19 16.29 -1.61
CA LYS A 16 -24.98 15.90 -0.20
C LYS A 16 -24.04 16.87 0.51
N GLU A 17 -22.96 17.29 -0.15
CA GLU A 17 -22.00 18.24 0.41
C GLU A 17 -22.58 19.66 0.57
N ILE A 18 -23.39 20.13 -0.38
CA ILE A 18 -24.09 21.42 -0.26
C ILE A 18 -25.08 21.39 0.92
N TRP A 19 -25.79 20.27 1.11
CA TRP A 19 -26.73 20.10 2.23
C TRP A 19 -26.03 20.10 3.59
N LEU A 20 -24.89 19.38 3.71
CA LEU A 20 -24.12 19.30 4.95
C LEU A 20 -23.37 20.61 5.27
N GLY A 21 -22.86 21.30 4.24
CA GLY A 21 -22.10 22.53 4.40
C GLY A 21 -22.91 23.77 4.79
N SER A 22 -24.24 23.77 4.56
CA SER A 22 -25.08 24.97 4.73
C SER A 22 -25.14 25.52 6.16
N SER A 23 -24.82 24.72 7.18
CA SER A 23 -24.78 25.16 8.59
C SER A 23 -23.40 25.68 9.04
N THR A 24 -22.34 25.39 8.28
CA THR A 24 -20.93 25.69 8.63
C THR A 24 -20.37 26.93 7.91
N ILE A 25 -21.08 27.43 6.87
CA ILE A 25 -20.70 28.57 6.03
C ILE A 25 -20.38 29.84 6.86
N ASN A 26 -21.04 30.03 7.99
CA ASN A 26 -20.90 31.26 8.76
C ASN A 26 -19.61 31.36 9.60
N LYS A 27 -18.86 30.26 9.80
CA LYS A 27 -17.71 30.23 10.73
C LYS A 27 -16.33 30.14 10.07
N GLN A 28 -16.21 29.63 8.84
CA GLN A 28 -14.91 29.33 8.21
C GLN A 28 -14.67 30.02 6.84
N GLY A 29 -15.63 30.81 6.36
CA GLY A 29 -15.50 31.65 5.17
C GLY A 29 -15.56 30.90 3.83
N LEU A 30 -16.00 31.60 2.78
CA LEU A 30 -16.17 31.06 1.40
C LEU A 30 -14.87 30.48 0.79
N CYS A 31 -13.71 30.98 1.21
CA CYS A 31 -12.40 30.55 0.70
C CYS A 31 -12.09 29.07 1.03
N TYR A 32 -12.51 28.60 2.21
CA TYR A 32 -12.34 27.20 2.61
C TYR A 32 -13.14 26.26 1.72
N PHE A 33 -14.41 26.59 1.47
CA PHE A 33 -15.30 25.78 0.65
C PHE A 33 -14.83 25.69 -0.81
N LEU A 34 -14.36 26.81 -1.38
CA LEU A 34 -13.83 26.79 -2.75
C LEU A 34 -12.58 25.88 -2.85
N LYS A 35 -11.65 25.99 -1.89
CA LYS A 35 -10.47 25.11 -1.83
C LYS A 35 -10.86 23.64 -1.66
N HIS A 36 -11.79 23.35 -0.77
CA HIS A 36 -12.29 22.01 -0.53
C HIS A 36 -12.94 21.43 -1.79
N PHE A 37 -13.83 22.19 -2.43
CA PHE A 37 -14.50 21.79 -3.66
C PHE A 37 -13.53 21.51 -4.80
N LEU A 38 -12.55 22.39 -5.03
CA LEU A 38 -11.51 22.18 -6.03
C LEU A 38 -10.64 20.94 -5.71
N CYS A 39 -10.29 20.73 -4.44
CA CYS A 39 -9.56 19.54 -4.01
C CYS A 39 -10.39 18.27 -4.25
N THR A 40 -11.67 18.27 -3.90
CA THR A 40 -12.56 17.12 -4.09
C THR A 40 -12.71 16.78 -5.57
N ILE A 41 -12.91 17.77 -6.43
CA ILE A 41 -12.96 17.55 -7.90
C ILE A 41 -11.63 16.97 -8.39
N TYR A 42 -10.50 17.58 -8.00
CA TYR A 42 -9.18 17.13 -8.43
C TYR A 42 -8.87 15.70 -7.97
N LEU A 43 -9.13 15.38 -6.70
CA LEU A 43 -8.94 14.03 -6.16
C LEU A 43 -9.88 13.03 -6.83
N THR A 44 -11.15 13.38 -7.04
CA THR A 44 -12.10 12.49 -7.74
C THR A 44 -11.64 12.20 -9.17
N TYR A 45 -11.24 13.24 -9.91
CA TYR A 45 -10.72 13.11 -11.27
C TYR A 45 -9.45 12.25 -11.31
N LYS A 46 -8.52 12.50 -10.40
CA LYS A 46 -7.26 11.75 -10.29
C LYS A 46 -7.52 10.29 -9.93
N THR A 47 -8.35 10.01 -8.94
CA THR A 47 -8.70 8.64 -8.52
C THR A 47 -9.38 7.86 -9.63
N GLN A 48 -10.25 8.49 -10.44
CA GLN A 48 -10.89 7.83 -11.58
C GLN A 48 -9.93 7.52 -12.75
N ARG A 49 -8.90 8.35 -12.96
CA ARG A 49 -7.90 8.12 -14.02
C ARG A 49 -6.72 7.27 -13.57
N THR A 50 -6.50 7.15 -12.26
CA THR A 50 -5.47 6.28 -11.73
C THR A 50 -6.00 4.85 -11.80
N PRO A 51 -5.31 3.91 -12.47
CA PRO A 51 -5.75 2.52 -12.46
C PRO A 51 -5.84 2.04 -11.01
N LEU A 52 -6.93 1.34 -10.68
CA LEU A 52 -7.05 0.68 -9.39
C LEU A 52 -5.80 -0.18 -9.18
N ARG A 53 -5.16 -0.05 -8.02
CA ARG A 53 -4.05 -0.94 -7.64
C ARG A 53 -4.50 -2.41 -7.64
N PHE A 54 -5.79 -2.63 -7.40
CA PHE A 54 -6.46 -3.93 -7.41
C PHE A 54 -7.61 -3.87 -8.43
N PRO A 55 -7.37 -4.13 -9.72
CA PRO A 55 -8.48 -4.25 -10.67
C PRO A 55 -9.36 -5.43 -10.25
N GLU A 56 -10.68 -5.27 -10.37
CA GLU A 56 -11.60 -6.40 -10.19
C GLU A 56 -11.25 -7.47 -11.23
N PRO A 57 -11.19 -8.76 -10.84
CA PRO A 57 -10.88 -9.82 -11.78
C PRO A 57 -11.94 -9.86 -12.88
N GLU A 58 -11.51 -9.88 -14.16
CA GLU A 58 -12.41 -10.00 -15.29
C GLU A 58 -13.06 -11.39 -15.31
N LEU A 59 -14.31 -11.46 -14.86
CA LEU A 59 -15.12 -12.68 -14.83
C LEU A 59 -15.64 -13.01 -16.24
N HIS A 60 -14.77 -13.45 -17.15
CA HIS A 60 -15.21 -14.07 -18.41
C HIS A 60 -15.82 -15.46 -18.11
N VAL A 61 -17.06 -15.76 -18.48
CA VAL A 61 -17.78 -16.94 -17.92
C VAL A 61 -17.39 -18.30 -18.56
N SER A 62 -16.50 -18.35 -19.57
CA SER A 62 -16.46 -19.51 -20.47
C SER A 62 -15.42 -20.61 -20.22
N GLU A 63 -14.41 -20.44 -19.35
CA GLU A 63 -13.30 -21.41 -19.23
C GLU A 63 -12.87 -21.66 -17.78
N TYR A 64 -12.77 -22.94 -17.38
CA TYR A 64 -12.25 -23.37 -16.08
C TYR A 64 -10.72 -23.31 -16.10
N THR A 65 -10.16 -22.16 -15.75
CA THR A 65 -8.71 -21.97 -15.65
C THR A 65 -8.23 -22.11 -14.20
N PRO A 66 -6.98 -22.54 -13.95
CA PRO A 66 -6.41 -22.61 -12.59
C PRO A 66 -6.47 -21.27 -11.85
N VAL A 67 -6.41 -20.16 -12.59
CA VAL A 67 -6.53 -18.80 -12.05
C VAL A 67 -7.93 -18.56 -11.48
N ARG A 68 -8.99 -19.00 -12.18
CA ARG A 68 -10.38 -18.88 -11.69
C ARG A 68 -10.71 -19.83 -10.56
N ALA A 69 -10.12 -21.02 -10.59
CA ALA A 69 -10.22 -21.96 -9.48
C ALA A 69 -9.46 -21.46 -8.23
N GLY A 70 -8.77 -20.32 -8.29
CA GLY A 70 -7.98 -19.76 -7.19
C GLY A 70 -6.72 -20.56 -6.88
N LEU A 71 -6.28 -21.44 -7.79
CA LEU A 71 -5.10 -22.29 -7.64
C LEU A 71 -3.81 -21.53 -7.98
N VAL A 72 -3.89 -20.56 -8.90
CA VAL A 72 -2.75 -19.76 -9.37
C VAL A 72 -3.14 -18.28 -9.37
N TYR A 73 -2.22 -17.40 -8.99
CA TYR A 73 -2.46 -15.96 -9.05
C TYR A 73 -2.23 -15.42 -10.47
N PRO A 74 -3.06 -14.47 -10.94
CA PRO A 74 -2.87 -13.82 -12.23
C PRO A 74 -1.47 -13.19 -12.40
N ASP A 75 -0.89 -13.28 -13.60
CA ASP A 75 0.45 -12.73 -13.88
C ASP A 75 0.53 -11.21 -13.71
N ASN A 76 -0.55 -10.49 -14.02
CA ASN A 76 -0.60 -9.04 -13.83
C ASN A 76 -0.49 -8.64 -12.34
N GLU A 77 -1.01 -9.46 -11.41
CA GLU A 77 -0.84 -9.24 -9.96
C GLU A 77 0.63 -9.40 -9.56
N TRP A 78 1.32 -10.41 -10.10
CA TRP A 78 2.76 -10.60 -9.90
C TRP A 78 3.59 -9.46 -10.46
N GLU A 79 3.30 -9.05 -11.69
CA GLU A 79 3.99 -7.95 -12.36
C GLU A 79 3.85 -6.65 -11.57
N GLN A 80 2.73 -6.42 -10.90
CA GLN A 80 2.48 -5.25 -10.06
C GLN A 80 3.35 -5.24 -8.79
N GLU A 81 3.53 -6.39 -8.15
CA GLU A 81 4.23 -6.51 -6.86
C GLU A 81 5.74 -6.73 -7.01
N ARG A 82 6.19 -7.36 -8.11
CA ARG A 82 7.62 -7.62 -8.37
C ARG A 82 8.46 -6.34 -8.52
N PRO A 83 9.76 -6.39 -8.14
CA PRO A 83 10.70 -5.29 -8.38
C PRO A 83 10.67 -4.84 -9.84
N LYS A 84 10.54 -3.53 -10.07
CA LYS A 84 10.48 -2.99 -11.42
C LYS A 84 11.87 -2.93 -12.04
N SER A 85 11.88 -2.92 -13.38
CA SER A 85 13.12 -2.79 -14.14
C SER A 85 13.83 -1.45 -13.87
N LEU A 86 15.15 -1.41 -14.11
CA LEU A 86 15.93 -0.17 -14.03
C LEU A 86 15.38 0.96 -14.92
N LYS A 87 14.72 0.62 -16.04
CA LYS A 87 14.04 1.60 -16.91
C LYS A 87 12.86 2.27 -16.22
N HIS A 88 12.15 1.55 -15.34
CA HIS A 88 11.07 2.10 -14.52
C HIS A 88 11.63 3.07 -13.47
N LEU A 89 12.69 2.67 -12.77
CA LEU A 89 13.31 3.46 -11.71
C LEU A 89 13.77 4.84 -12.16
N LYS A 90 14.22 4.98 -13.42
CA LYS A 90 14.55 6.29 -14.03
C LYS A 90 13.38 7.27 -14.05
N LYS A 91 12.14 6.80 -13.97
CA LYS A 91 10.92 7.61 -14.02
C LYS A 91 10.21 7.70 -12.68
N LYS A 92 10.24 6.62 -11.90
CA LYS A 92 9.44 6.47 -10.68
C LYS A 92 10.11 5.50 -9.72
N GLU A 93 10.10 5.81 -8.43
CA GLU A 93 10.53 4.88 -7.38
C GLU A 93 9.57 3.69 -7.22
N ASP A 94 10.12 2.54 -6.81
CA ASP A 94 9.32 1.44 -6.28
C ASP A 94 9.20 1.63 -4.78
N LEU A 95 7.97 1.75 -4.27
CA LEU A 95 7.69 2.01 -2.86
C LEU A 95 6.79 0.92 -2.29
N HIS A 96 7.23 0.34 -1.18
CA HIS A 96 6.43 -0.57 -0.37
C HIS A 96 6.30 -0.06 1.06
N ILE A 97 5.08 -0.18 1.59
CA ILE A 97 4.78 0.16 2.98
C ILE A 97 4.05 -1.04 3.59
N PHE A 98 4.57 -1.52 4.71
CA PHE A 98 3.98 -2.57 5.52
C PHE A 98 3.67 -2.03 6.89
N GLU A 99 2.49 -2.36 7.38
CA GLU A 99 2.06 -2.12 8.75
C GLU A 99 1.43 -3.42 9.24
N GLY A 100 1.81 -3.87 10.44
CA GLY A 100 1.22 -5.06 11.02
C GLY A 100 1.60 -5.23 12.47
N SER A 101 0.77 -5.99 13.19
CA SER A 101 1.03 -6.40 14.56
C SER A 101 0.90 -7.92 14.68
N HIS A 102 1.72 -8.49 15.57
CA HIS A 102 1.65 -9.88 15.95
C HIS A 102 0.85 -9.97 17.24
N ILE A 103 -0.34 -10.58 17.18
CA ILE A 103 -1.33 -10.58 18.26
C ILE A 103 -0.76 -11.20 19.55
N GLU A 104 -0.08 -12.34 19.45
CA GLU A 104 0.38 -13.08 20.63
C GLU A 104 1.57 -12.41 21.32
N SER A 105 2.49 -11.83 20.55
CA SER A 105 3.69 -11.21 21.12
C SER A 105 3.52 -9.72 21.41
N GLY A 106 2.41 -9.11 20.96
CA GLY A 106 2.19 -7.66 21.04
C GLY A 106 3.20 -6.83 20.23
N CYS A 107 4.01 -7.46 19.37
CA CYS A 107 4.99 -6.74 18.56
C CYS A 107 4.30 -6.07 17.37
N SER A 108 4.74 -4.88 16.98
CA SER A 108 4.25 -4.19 15.78
C SER A 108 5.40 -3.71 14.91
N LEU A 109 5.17 -3.68 13.60
CA LEU A 109 6.13 -3.24 12.60
C LEU A 109 5.47 -2.26 11.66
N LEU A 110 6.08 -1.09 11.52
CA LEU A 110 5.88 -0.17 10.40
C LEU A 110 7.17 -0.17 9.58
N LEU A 111 7.08 -0.48 8.30
CA LEU A 111 8.21 -0.52 7.37
C LEU A 111 7.85 0.24 6.11
N ARG A 112 8.77 1.10 5.67
CA ARG A 112 8.81 1.69 4.34
C ARG A 112 10.12 1.28 3.67
N LEU A 113 10.03 0.68 2.49
CA LEU A 113 11.17 0.38 1.63
C LEU A 113 10.97 1.04 0.26
N SER A 114 11.93 1.84 -0.17
CA SER A 114 11.95 2.52 -1.46
C SER A 114 13.16 2.09 -2.27
N ARG A 115 12.97 1.72 -3.54
CA ARG A 115 14.05 1.64 -4.53
C ARG A 115 14.11 2.96 -5.28
N LEU A 116 15.23 3.64 -5.15
CA LEU A 116 15.47 4.96 -5.69
C LEU A 116 16.15 4.86 -7.07
N GLN A 117 16.38 6.02 -7.67
CA GLN A 117 17.25 6.12 -8.84
C GLN A 117 18.69 5.73 -8.47
N GLU A 118 19.49 5.42 -9.51
CA GLU A 118 20.93 5.15 -9.37
C GLU A 118 21.31 3.87 -8.59
N GLY A 119 20.36 2.95 -8.40
CA GLY A 119 20.64 1.67 -7.74
C GLY A 119 20.79 1.80 -6.22
N LEU A 120 20.07 2.77 -5.64
CA LEU A 120 19.99 2.96 -4.19
C LEU A 120 18.67 2.43 -3.64
N CYS A 121 18.71 1.97 -2.39
CA CYS A 121 17.56 1.57 -1.61
C CYS A 121 17.53 2.41 -0.34
N GLN A 122 16.34 2.88 0.03
CA GLN A 122 16.09 3.63 1.25
C GLN A 122 15.08 2.88 2.12
N ALA A 123 15.37 2.76 3.40
CA ALA A 123 14.51 2.11 4.36
C ALA A 123 14.20 3.01 5.56
N PHE A 124 12.96 2.95 6.00
CA PHE A 124 12.54 3.45 7.31
C PHE A 124 11.75 2.36 8.01
N ALA A 125 12.08 2.06 9.25
CA ALA A 125 11.36 1.06 10.02
C ALA A 125 11.18 1.47 11.47
N VAL A 126 10.04 1.11 12.05
CA VAL A 126 9.75 1.20 13.48
C VAL A 126 9.26 -0.17 13.91
N LEU A 127 10.01 -0.80 14.82
CA LEU A 127 9.68 -2.07 15.44
C LEU A 127 9.36 -1.83 16.91
N GLN A 128 8.12 -2.07 17.30
CA GLN A 128 7.71 -2.10 18.70
C GLN A 128 7.72 -3.54 19.19
N LEU A 129 8.42 -3.81 20.27
CA LEU A 129 8.41 -5.10 20.94
C LEU A 129 7.28 -5.14 21.99
N GLY A 130 6.79 -6.33 22.34
CA GLY A 130 5.67 -6.50 23.29
C GLY A 130 5.88 -5.88 24.68
N GLY A 131 7.13 -5.60 25.08
CA GLY A 131 7.47 -4.88 26.30
C GLY A 131 7.45 -3.35 26.18
N GLY A 132 7.00 -2.78 25.05
CA GLY A 132 6.95 -1.34 24.80
C GLY A 132 8.27 -0.73 24.32
N GLN A 133 9.35 -1.51 24.24
CA GLN A 133 10.61 -1.07 23.64
C GLN A 133 10.42 -0.79 22.14
N ILE A 134 10.90 0.37 21.69
CA ILE A 134 10.85 0.78 20.29
C ILE A 134 12.25 0.79 19.72
N LEU A 135 12.41 0.15 18.57
CA LEU A 135 13.62 0.14 17.76
C LEU A 135 13.32 0.81 16.43
N THR A 136 14.20 1.70 15.98
CA THR A 136 13.99 2.47 14.75
C THR A 136 15.15 2.35 13.78
N LEU A 137 14.83 2.24 12.49
CA LEU A 137 15.78 2.43 11.39
C LEU A 137 15.43 3.75 10.72
N GLN A 138 16.25 4.77 10.93
CA GLN A 138 15.95 6.11 10.44
C GLN A 138 16.59 6.35 9.07
N ASN A 139 15.77 6.24 8.03
CA ASN A 139 16.05 6.74 6.69
C ASN A 139 17.40 6.29 6.10
N GLU A 140 17.76 5.03 6.35
CA GLU A 140 19.03 4.48 5.91
C GLU A 140 19.03 4.30 4.40
N VAL A 141 20.09 4.75 3.74
CA VAL A 141 20.28 4.61 2.29
C VAL A 141 21.48 3.69 2.03
N ARG A 142 21.27 2.62 1.26
CA ARG A 142 22.29 1.65 0.87
C ARG A 142 22.16 1.30 -0.61
N LEU A 143 23.06 0.46 -1.11
CA LEU A 143 22.92 -0.14 -2.44
C LEU A 143 21.66 -1.00 -2.51
N ASP A 144 20.93 -0.86 -3.61
CA ASP A 144 19.84 -1.76 -3.97
C ASP A 144 20.41 -3.10 -4.44
N LEU A 145 20.05 -4.17 -3.74
CA LEU A 145 20.43 -5.55 -4.06
C LEU A 145 19.24 -6.36 -4.56
N SER A 146 18.13 -5.70 -4.90
CA SER A 146 16.91 -6.37 -5.37
C SER A 146 17.15 -7.14 -6.66
N ASP A 147 16.51 -8.30 -6.77
CA ASP A 147 16.50 -9.14 -7.97
C ASP A 147 15.12 -9.13 -8.65
N ARG A 148 14.78 -10.16 -9.42
CA ARG A 148 13.47 -10.24 -10.10
C ARG A 148 12.33 -10.66 -9.17
N GLU A 149 12.63 -11.31 -8.05
CA GLU A 149 11.63 -11.94 -7.18
C GLU A 149 11.54 -11.27 -5.80
N SER A 150 12.58 -10.54 -5.39
CA SER A 150 12.68 -9.98 -4.05
C SER A 150 13.29 -8.58 -4.02
N TYR A 151 12.79 -7.76 -3.09
CA TYR A 151 13.38 -6.46 -2.77
C TYR A 151 14.44 -6.68 -1.69
N GLN A 152 15.64 -6.13 -1.87
CA GLN A 152 16.72 -6.30 -0.91
C GLN A 152 17.56 -5.02 -0.74
N GLY A 153 17.75 -4.61 0.51
CA GLY A 153 18.51 -3.40 0.85
C GLY A 153 18.34 -3.01 2.32
N CYS A 154 19.29 -2.25 2.87
CA CYS A 154 19.25 -1.75 4.26
C CYS A 154 18.92 -2.83 5.32
N GLY A 155 19.49 -4.03 5.17
CA GLY A 155 19.23 -5.18 6.06
C GLY A 155 17.88 -5.88 5.83
N PHE A 156 17.00 -5.34 4.99
CA PHE A 156 15.71 -5.95 4.65
C PHE A 156 15.80 -6.86 3.42
N LYS A 157 15.01 -7.93 3.45
CA LYS A 157 14.62 -8.71 2.27
C LYS A 157 13.10 -8.94 2.28
N LEU A 158 12.44 -8.52 1.21
CA LEU A 158 11.00 -8.67 1.01
C LEU A 158 10.73 -9.62 -0.15
N GLU A 159 10.00 -10.69 0.11
CA GLU A 159 9.60 -11.69 -0.90
C GLU A 159 8.09 -11.70 -1.03
N CYS A 160 7.58 -11.50 -2.25
CA CYS A 160 6.17 -11.68 -2.55
C CYS A 160 5.88 -13.18 -2.66
N LEU A 161 5.07 -13.73 -1.76
CA LEU A 161 4.70 -15.16 -1.77
C LEU A 161 3.35 -15.38 -2.47
N ALA A 162 2.45 -14.44 -2.28
CA ALA A 162 1.17 -14.36 -2.96
C ALA A 162 0.87 -12.87 -3.16
N PRO A 163 0.79 -12.37 -4.40
CA PRO A 163 0.59 -10.96 -4.65
C PRO A 163 -0.66 -10.49 -3.92
N MET A 164 -0.60 -9.27 -3.35
CA MET A 164 -1.72 -8.64 -2.64
C MET A 164 -2.20 -9.35 -1.37
N ARG A 165 -1.59 -10.49 -0.99
CA ARG A 165 -2.11 -11.39 0.06
C ARG A 165 -1.05 -11.76 1.08
N ARG A 166 0.15 -12.13 0.64
CA ARG A 166 1.19 -12.67 1.51
C ARG A 166 2.58 -12.23 1.08
N TRP A 167 3.28 -11.64 2.04
CA TRP A 167 4.67 -11.24 1.90
C TRP A 167 5.51 -11.84 3.02
N ARG A 168 6.73 -12.23 2.72
CA ARG A 168 7.73 -12.54 3.72
C ARG A 168 8.63 -11.33 3.89
N ILE A 169 8.77 -10.89 5.14
CA ILE A 169 9.64 -9.79 5.53
C ILE A 169 10.71 -10.38 6.42
N THR A 170 11.97 -10.14 6.09
CA THR A 170 13.11 -10.50 6.95
C THR A 170 14.02 -9.30 7.10
N PHE A 171 14.58 -9.16 8.30
CA PHE A 171 15.52 -8.10 8.64
C PHE A 171 16.73 -8.68 9.37
N ASN A 172 17.90 -8.17 9.02
CA ASN A 172 19.15 -8.43 9.71
C ASN A 172 20.03 -7.17 9.63
N GLY A 173 20.17 -6.46 10.74
CA GLY A 173 20.90 -5.20 10.76
C GLY A 173 20.91 -4.53 12.14
N LEU A 174 21.36 -3.27 12.16
CA LEU A 174 21.36 -2.43 13.35
C LEU A 174 20.10 -1.54 13.35
N MET A 175 19.53 -1.32 14.52
CA MET A 175 18.44 -0.36 14.75
C MET A 175 18.75 0.46 16.01
N TYR A 176 18.31 1.71 16.04
CA TYR A 176 18.46 2.57 17.19
C TYR A 176 17.40 2.27 18.24
N ASN A 177 17.81 2.07 19.49
CA ASN A 177 16.89 2.04 20.62
C ASN A 177 16.43 3.47 21.00
N GLN A 178 15.59 3.58 22.02
CA GLN A 178 15.06 4.86 22.50
C GLN A 178 16.13 5.79 23.10
N GLN A 179 17.30 5.24 23.46
CA GLN A 179 18.48 5.94 23.93
C GLN A 179 19.40 6.39 22.79
N GLY A 180 19.10 6.00 21.54
CA GLY A 180 19.92 6.32 20.36
C GLY A 180 21.12 5.38 20.18
N GLU A 181 21.16 4.25 20.88
CA GLU A 181 22.24 3.26 20.77
C GLU A 181 21.92 2.21 19.72
N ASP A 182 22.96 1.79 19.00
CA ASP A 182 22.86 0.72 18.00
C ASP A 182 22.61 -0.63 18.67
N THR A 183 21.49 -1.24 18.32
CA THR A 183 21.11 -2.60 18.72
C THR A 183 21.07 -3.49 17.49
N HIS A 184 21.80 -4.60 17.51
CA HIS A 184 21.69 -5.61 16.44
C HIS A 184 20.38 -6.38 16.56
N VAL A 185 19.59 -6.39 15.49
CA VAL A 185 18.27 -7.02 15.45
C VAL A 185 18.19 -7.97 14.26
N LYS A 186 17.64 -9.14 14.50
CA LYS A 186 17.26 -10.10 13.46
C LYS A 186 15.83 -10.56 13.69
N PHE A 187 14.97 -10.35 12.70
CA PHE A 187 13.59 -10.84 12.76
C PHE A 187 13.11 -11.29 11.38
N GLY A 188 12.07 -12.10 11.38
CA GLY A 188 11.39 -12.53 10.18
C GLY A 188 9.92 -12.81 10.47
N GLY A 189 9.06 -12.52 9.51
CA GLY A 189 7.63 -12.73 9.64
C GLY A 189 6.92 -12.77 8.29
N MET A 190 5.69 -13.25 8.31
CA MET A 190 4.79 -13.16 7.17
C MET A 190 3.79 -12.03 7.41
N CYS A 191 3.77 -11.06 6.51
CA CYS A 191 2.70 -10.08 6.46
C CYS A 191 1.57 -10.67 5.60
N VAL A 192 0.40 -10.82 6.21
CA VAL A 192 -0.80 -11.32 5.54
C VAL A 192 -1.80 -10.17 5.46
N TYR A 193 -2.17 -9.78 4.25
CA TYR A 193 -3.22 -8.81 4.02
C TYR A 193 -4.56 -9.51 4.21
N THR A 194 -5.23 -9.24 5.33
CA THR A 194 -6.63 -9.61 5.51
C THR A 194 -7.49 -8.60 4.77
N VAL A 195 -7.92 -8.94 3.55
CA VAL A 195 -9.08 -8.26 2.95
C VAL A 195 -10.25 -8.55 3.89
N ARG A 196 -10.94 -7.51 4.39
CA ARG A 196 -12.12 -7.72 5.23
C ARG A 196 -13.10 -8.64 4.49
N PRO A 197 -13.64 -9.68 5.14
CA PRO A 197 -14.49 -10.68 4.48
C PRO A 197 -15.86 -10.14 4.03
N GLU A 198 -16.20 -8.88 4.34
CA GLU A 198 -17.52 -8.29 4.08
C GLU A 198 -17.86 -8.15 2.58
N SER A 199 -16.90 -8.29 1.66
CA SER A 199 -17.15 -8.18 0.21
C SER A 199 -17.26 -9.52 -0.54
N PHE A 200 -17.09 -10.67 0.14
CA PHE A 200 -17.17 -11.99 -0.52
C PHE A 200 -18.55 -12.65 -0.41
N THR A 201 -19.43 -12.17 0.46
CA THR A 201 -20.73 -12.83 0.75
C THR A 201 -21.83 -12.53 -0.27
N GLU A 202 -21.64 -11.64 -1.25
CA GLU A 202 -22.70 -11.24 -2.20
C GLU A 202 -22.68 -12.02 -3.53
N TYR A 203 -21.75 -12.94 -3.76
CA TYR A 203 -21.61 -13.63 -5.06
C TYR A 203 -21.97 -15.13 -5.05
N PHE A 204 -22.55 -15.63 -3.96
CA PHE A 204 -23.11 -16.99 -3.90
C PHE A 204 -24.55 -16.96 -3.37
N THR A 205 -25.46 -16.48 -4.21
CA THR A 205 -26.89 -16.84 -4.22
C THR A 205 -27.39 -16.84 -5.64
#